data_AF-A0A2H1EB79-F1
#
_entry.id   AF-A0A2H1EB79-F1
#
_cell.length_a   1.000
_cell.length_b   1.000
_cell.length_c   1.000
_cell.angle_alpha   90.00
_cell.angle_beta   90.00
_cell.angle_gamma   90.00
#
_symmetry.space_group_name_H-M   'P 1'
#
loop_
_entity.id
_entity.type
_entity.pdbx_description
1 polymer ?
#
loop_
_entity_poly.entity_id
_entity_poly.type
_entity_poly.pdbx_seq_one_letter_code
_entity_poly.pdbx_strand_id
1 'polypeptide(L)'
;MKLFENSIFFFLNIVTLMLVSCSSKGQQVDLHKKNYEFINLTKRQNKLIIYKPCDANVEKIIIRKDTLIITTHQDGVYKKAILKKERINESEFLITYNLTEDRPDTVRLKKEKQLWNIDGSLFVESKLKQNYKYIEQPCIECFSKEECDDFGKNDSVERRKLGF
;
A
#
# COMPACT_ATOMS: atom_id res chain seq x y z
N MET A 1 13.91 -42.33 43.93
CA MET A 1 14.47 -41.15 43.23
C MET A 1 14.12 -41.17 41.72
N LYS A 2 12.88 -41.47 41.33
CA LYS A 2 12.39 -41.40 39.93
C LYS A 2 11.11 -40.57 39.77
N LEU A 3 10.46 -40.23 40.87
CA LEU A 3 9.23 -39.43 40.91
C LEU A 3 9.51 -37.91 40.83
N PHE A 4 10.72 -37.47 41.19
CA PHE A 4 11.10 -36.05 41.13
C PHE A 4 11.49 -35.60 39.71
N GLU A 5 12.07 -36.49 38.90
CA GLU A 5 12.50 -36.16 37.52
C GLU A 5 11.31 -35.92 36.59
N ASN A 6 10.25 -36.72 36.71
CA ASN A 6 9.03 -36.56 35.90
C ASN A 6 8.26 -35.26 36.22
N SER A 7 8.36 -34.76 37.45
CA SER A 7 7.71 -33.51 37.86
C SER A 7 8.40 -32.30 37.22
N ILE A 8 9.74 -32.28 37.18
CA ILE A 8 10.53 -31.21 36.57
C ILE A 8 10.24 -31.09 35.07
N PHE A 9 10.13 -32.22 34.36
CA PHE A 9 9.79 -32.23 32.92
C PHE A 9 8.38 -31.70 32.62
N PHE A 10 7.43 -31.90 33.53
CA PHE A 10 6.06 -31.41 33.37
C PHE A 10 5.98 -29.89 33.59
N PHE A 11 6.69 -29.35 34.59
CA PHE A 11 6.78 -27.90 34.81
C PHE A 11 7.52 -27.18 33.68
N LEU A 12 8.55 -27.80 33.09
CA LEU A 12 9.31 -27.22 31.97
C LEU A 12 8.46 -27.04 30.70
N ASN A 13 7.47 -27.92 30.47
CA ASN A 13 6.54 -27.85 29.35
C ASN A 13 5.46 -26.75 29.52
N ILE A 14 5.02 -26.49 30.75
CA ILE A 14 4.00 -25.46 31.03
C ILE A 14 4.60 -24.05 30.86
N VAL A 15 5.87 -23.86 31.25
CA VAL A 15 6.56 -22.56 31.12
C VAL A 15 6.86 -22.23 29.65
N THR A 16 7.13 -23.23 28.81
CA THR A 16 7.34 -23.02 27.36
C THR A 16 6.05 -22.67 26.62
N LEU A 17 4.88 -23.15 27.07
CA LEU A 17 3.58 -22.81 26.47
C LEU A 17 3.19 -21.34 26.69
N MET A 18 3.60 -20.73 27.80
CA MET A 18 3.26 -19.32 28.12
C MET A 18 4.08 -18.29 27.33
N LEU A 19 5.21 -18.69 26.73
CA LEU A 19 6.08 -17.78 25.97
C LEU A 19 5.63 -17.58 24.52
N VAL A 20 4.61 -18.31 24.04
CA VAL A 20 4.10 -18.22 22.66
C VAL A 20 2.93 -17.23 22.52
N SER A 21 2.48 -16.58 23.60
CA SER A 21 1.59 -15.41 23.52
C SER A 21 2.36 -14.16 23.08
N CYS A 22 2.97 -14.25 21.90
CA CYS A 22 3.47 -13.10 21.17
C CYS A 22 2.24 -12.31 20.69
N SER A 23 1.75 -11.41 21.55
CA SER A 23 0.82 -10.36 21.15
C SER A 23 1.51 -9.59 20.02
N SER A 24 1.04 -9.80 18.80
CA SER A 24 1.46 -9.03 17.65
C SER A 24 0.93 -7.60 17.82
N LYS A 25 1.62 -6.81 18.65
CA LYS A 25 1.45 -5.37 18.68
C LYS A 25 1.72 -4.90 17.25
N GLY A 26 0.64 -4.53 16.55
CA GLY A 26 0.71 -4.05 15.18
C GLY A 26 1.78 -2.96 15.10
N GLN A 27 2.61 -3.01 14.06
CA GLN A 27 3.71 -2.05 13.89
C GLN A 27 3.16 -0.62 14.01
N GLN A 28 3.55 0.08 15.08
CA GLN A 28 3.11 1.44 15.36
C GLN A 28 3.58 2.35 14.22
N VAL A 29 2.62 2.97 13.54
CA VAL A 29 2.91 3.86 12.41
C VAL A 29 3.28 5.24 12.94
N ASP A 30 4.42 5.76 12.52
CA ASP A 30 4.86 7.11 12.88
C ASP A 30 5.38 7.84 11.64
N LEU A 31 4.53 8.70 11.08
CA LEU A 31 4.84 9.51 9.91
C LEU A 31 5.86 10.64 10.19
N HIS A 32 6.18 10.93 11.45
CA HIS A 32 7.18 11.95 11.83
C HIS A 32 8.60 11.39 11.86
N LYS A 33 8.76 10.12 12.25
CA LYS A 33 10.07 9.49 12.42
C LYS A 33 10.55 8.72 11.19
N LYS A 34 9.64 8.23 10.35
CA LYS A 34 9.96 7.32 9.27
C LYS A 34 9.49 7.85 7.92
N ASN A 35 10.30 7.62 6.89
CA ASN A 35 9.92 7.84 5.51
C ASN A 35 9.05 6.68 5.01
N TYR A 36 7.99 7.01 4.30
CA TYR A 36 7.10 6.03 3.67
C TYR A 36 7.09 6.25 2.16
N GLU A 37 7.14 5.16 1.41
CA GLU A 37 6.97 5.15 -0.02
C GLU A 37 5.81 4.21 -0.33
N PHE A 38 4.81 4.72 -1.04
CA PHE A 38 3.58 4.03 -1.36
C PHE A 38 3.45 3.90 -2.87
N ILE A 39 2.98 2.74 -3.32
CA ILE A 39 2.65 2.45 -4.72
C ILE A 39 1.17 2.14 -4.86
N ASN A 40 0.53 2.75 -5.86
CA ASN A 40 -0.90 2.55 -6.13
C ASN A 40 -1.17 1.09 -6.52
N LEU A 41 -2.28 0.56 -6.01
CA LEU A 41 -2.83 -0.74 -6.36
C LEU A 41 -4.17 -0.54 -7.07
N THR A 42 -4.30 -1.21 -8.21
CA THR A 42 -5.55 -1.28 -8.96
C THR A 42 -6.23 -2.61 -8.70
N LYS A 43 -7.56 -2.59 -8.51
CA LYS A 43 -8.36 -3.81 -8.46
C LYS A 43 -8.70 -4.26 -9.88
N ARG A 44 -8.22 -5.42 -10.30
CA ARG A 44 -8.51 -6.05 -11.60
C ARG A 44 -8.83 -7.53 -11.37
N GLN A 45 -9.96 -8.02 -11.91
CA GLN A 45 -10.39 -9.43 -11.75
C GLN A 45 -10.41 -9.90 -10.29
N ASN A 46 -10.91 -9.04 -9.39
CA ASN A 46 -10.94 -9.27 -7.95
C ASN A 46 -9.56 -9.48 -7.28
N LYS A 47 -8.46 -9.15 -7.97
CA LYS A 47 -7.09 -9.16 -7.46
C LYS A 47 -6.57 -7.72 -7.39
N LEU A 48 -5.72 -7.47 -6.41
CA LEU A 48 -4.95 -6.22 -6.35
C LEU A 48 -3.67 -6.42 -7.16
N ILE A 49 -3.42 -5.50 -8.08
CA ILE A 49 -2.26 -5.51 -8.97
C ILE A 49 -1.60 -4.13 -8.97
N ILE A 50 -0.33 -4.09 -9.36
CA ILE A 50 0.33 -2.85 -9.75
C ILE A 50 0.16 -2.73 -11.26
N TYR A 51 -0.60 -1.75 -11.71
CA TYR A 51 -0.88 -1.52 -13.12
C TYR A 51 -0.09 -0.31 -13.62
N LYS A 52 0.73 -0.50 -14.66
CA LYS A 52 1.45 0.56 -15.36
C LYS A 52 0.77 0.81 -16.71
N PRO A 53 0.08 1.94 -16.90
CA PRO A 53 -0.44 2.30 -18.21
C PRO A 53 0.69 2.60 -19.20
N CYS A 54 0.39 2.57 -20.50
CA CYS A 54 1.37 2.77 -21.56
C CYS A 54 1.92 4.19 -21.62
N ASP A 55 1.06 5.17 -21.36
CA ASP A 55 1.30 6.61 -21.49
C ASP A 55 1.48 7.30 -20.13
N ALA A 56 1.57 6.51 -19.06
CA ALA A 56 1.53 7.02 -17.70
C ALA A 56 2.40 6.21 -16.73
N ASN A 57 2.80 6.88 -15.65
CA ASN A 57 3.51 6.22 -14.56
C ASN A 57 2.54 5.55 -13.59
N VAL A 58 3.02 4.53 -12.88
CA VAL A 58 2.31 4.03 -11.69
C VAL A 58 2.34 5.15 -10.65
N GLU A 59 1.17 5.53 -10.15
CA GLU A 59 1.08 6.53 -9.10
C GLU A 59 1.82 6.10 -7.83
N LYS A 60 2.56 7.05 -7.26
CA LYS A 60 3.35 6.84 -6.05
C LYS A 60 3.22 8.04 -5.12
N ILE A 61 3.24 7.77 -3.82
CA ILE A 61 3.24 8.79 -2.79
C ILE A 61 4.43 8.53 -1.85
N ILE A 62 5.31 9.52 -1.71
CA ILE A 62 6.46 9.45 -0.82
C ILE A 62 6.32 10.51 0.26
N ILE A 63 6.24 10.07 1.51
CA ILE A 63 6.17 10.95 2.67
C ILE A 63 7.52 10.93 3.36
N ARG A 64 8.21 12.07 3.32
CA ARG A 64 9.44 12.33 4.07
C ARG A 64 9.14 13.19 5.29
N LYS A 65 10.17 13.62 6.02
CA LYS A 65 10.03 14.46 7.22
C LYS A 65 9.19 15.72 6.96
N ASP A 66 9.52 16.47 5.92
CA ASP A 66 8.98 17.80 5.58
C ASP A 66 8.46 17.89 4.14
N THR A 67 8.56 16.81 3.36
CA THR A 67 8.28 16.81 1.93
C THR A 67 7.32 15.68 1.58
N LEU A 68 6.28 16.00 0.83
CA LEU A 68 5.37 15.06 0.17
C LEU A 68 5.71 15.03 -1.31
N ILE A 69 6.01 13.84 -1.84
CA ILE A 69 6.28 13.64 -3.26
C ILE A 69 5.14 12.81 -3.85
N ILE A 70 4.48 13.34 -4.88
CA ILE A 70 3.37 12.67 -5.56
C ILE A 70 3.79 12.47 -7.01
N THR A 71 3.86 11.22 -7.44
CA THR A 71 3.95 10.87 -8.86
C THR A 71 2.55 10.56 -9.33
N THR A 72 1.99 11.40 -10.21
CA THR A 72 0.67 11.15 -10.81
C THR A 72 0.82 10.30 -12.07
N HIS A 73 -0.30 9.77 -12.58
CA HIS A 73 -0.30 8.95 -13.78
C HIS A 73 0.22 9.75 -15.00
N GLN A 74 -0.28 10.97 -15.23
CA GLN A 74 -0.02 11.73 -16.45
C GLN A 74 0.93 12.94 -16.27
N ASP A 75 0.92 13.57 -15.10
CA ASP A 75 1.45 14.94 -14.96
C ASP A 75 2.82 15.05 -14.27
N GLY A 76 3.48 13.91 -14.03
CA GLY A 76 4.88 13.85 -13.57
C GLY A 76 5.05 13.76 -12.04
N VAL A 77 6.17 14.29 -11.54
CA VAL A 77 6.58 14.20 -10.13
C VAL A 77 6.48 15.57 -9.46
N TYR A 78 5.57 15.68 -8.49
CA TYR A 78 5.36 16.87 -7.70
C TYR A 78 6.03 16.75 -6.34
N LYS A 79 6.73 17.79 -5.91
CA LYS A 79 7.30 17.90 -4.56
C LYS A 79 6.59 19.04 -3.84
N LYS A 80 5.92 18.73 -2.74
CA LYS A 80 5.15 19.67 -1.93
C LYS A 80 5.72 19.73 -0.52
N ALA A 81 5.80 20.92 0.05
CA ALA A 81 6.18 21.09 1.45
C ALA A 81 5.04 20.63 2.36
N ILE A 82 5.34 19.79 3.33
CA ILE A 82 4.40 19.36 4.38
C ILE A 82 4.36 20.46 5.44
N LEU A 83 3.16 20.97 5.70
CA LEU A 83 2.89 21.96 6.73
C LEU A 83 2.58 21.30 8.08
N LYS A 84 1.81 20.20 8.05
CA LYS A 84 1.35 19.51 9.26
C LYS A 84 1.16 18.01 8.99
N LYS A 85 1.48 17.20 10.00
CA LYS A 85 1.09 15.78 10.06
C LYS A 85 0.34 15.55 11.37
N GLU A 86 -0.89 15.10 11.26
CA GLU A 86 -1.80 14.89 12.38
C GLU A 86 -2.22 13.42 12.43
N ARG A 87 -2.19 12.84 13.63
CA ARG A 87 -2.74 11.51 13.87
C ARG A 87 -4.16 11.68 14.40
N ILE A 88 -5.15 11.16 13.67
CA ILE A 88 -6.56 11.20 14.07
C ILE A 88 -6.86 10.03 15.02
N ASN A 89 -6.35 8.84 14.69
CA ASN A 89 -6.45 7.65 15.52
C ASN A 89 -5.27 6.70 15.21
N GLU A 90 -5.28 5.46 15.72
CA GLU A 90 -4.18 4.53 15.55
C GLU A 90 -3.87 4.16 14.09
N SER A 91 -4.87 4.19 13.22
CA SER A 91 -4.75 3.81 11.81
C SER A 91 -4.89 4.98 10.85
N GLU A 92 -5.22 6.18 11.32
CA GLU A 92 -5.62 7.29 10.47
C GLU A 92 -4.81 8.57 10.72
N PHE A 93 -4.42 9.21 9.63
CA PHE A 93 -3.56 10.37 9.60
C PHE A 93 -4.03 11.40 8.57
N LEU A 94 -3.78 12.67 8.84
CA LEU A 94 -3.91 13.76 7.89
C LEU A 94 -2.53 14.37 7.63
N ILE A 95 -2.23 14.65 6.37
CA ILE A 95 -1.05 15.41 5.98
C ILE A 95 -1.52 16.64 5.23
N THR A 96 -1.28 17.81 5.82
CA THR A 96 -1.52 19.09 5.18
C THR A 96 -0.24 19.55 4.49
N TYR A 97 -0.34 19.94 3.22
CA TYR A 97 0.77 20.34 2.37
C TYR A 97 0.40 21.55 1.52
N ASN A 98 1.40 22.28 1.00
CA ASN A 98 1.15 23.40 0.07
C ASN A 98 0.84 22.85 -1.33
N LEU A 99 -0.40 22.98 -1.80
CA LEU A 99 -0.77 22.69 -3.19
C LEU A 99 -0.18 23.74 -4.13
N THR A 100 -0.34 25.01 -3.78
CA THR A 100 0.38 26.17 -4.31
C THR A 100 0.96 26.99 -3.15
N GLU A 101 1.76 28.03 -3.43
CA GLU A 101 2.46 28.82 -2.40
C GLU A 101 1.55 29.27 -1.24
N ASP A 102 0.32 29.71 -1.57
CA ASP A 102 -0.67 30.21 -0.60
C ASP A 102 -1.91 29.31 -0.42
N ARG A 103 -1.93 28.11 -1.00
CA ARG A 103 -3.10 27.22 -0.94
C ARG A 103 -2.73 25.89 -0.29
N PRO A 104 -3.01 25.70 1.01
CA PRO A 104 -2.85 24.41 1.63
C PRO A 104 -3.93 23.44 1.13
N ASP A 105 -3.58 22.17 1.07
CA ASP A 105 -4.47 21.05 0.83
C ASP A 105 -4.14 19.91 1.80
N THR A 106 -5.04 18.96 1.97
CA THR A 106 -4.88 17.87 2.93
C THR A 106 -5.18 16.52 2.29
N VAL A 107 -4.24 15.59 2.42
CA VAL A 107 -4.42 14.18 2.07
C VAL A 107 -4.74 13.36 3.32
N ARG A 108 -5.74 12.48 3.22
CA ARG A 108 -6.14 11.56 4.29
C ARG A 108 -5.54 10.18 4.03
N LEU A 109 -4.86 9.64 5.04
CA LEU A 109 -4.28 8.30 5.00
C LEU A 109 -4.93 7.42 6.05
N LYS A 110 -5.46 6.27 5.64
CA LYS A 110 -6.03 5.26 6.53
C LYS A 110 -5.38 3.92 6.28
N LYS A 111 -4.76 3.34 7.30
CA LYS A 111 -4.12 2.03 7.26
C LYS A 111 -5.12 0.93 7.61
N GLU A 112 -5.21 -0.08 6.77
CA GLU A 112 -5.99 -1.29 7.01
C GLU A 112 -5.09 -2.52 6.76
N LYS A 113 -4.59 -3.11 7.85
CA LYS A 113 -3.56 -4.17 7.82
C LYS A 113 -2.29 -3.70 7.09
N GLN A 114 -2.03 -4.23 5.89
CA GLN A 114 -0.89 -3.86 5.04
C GLN A 114 -1.24 -2.82 3.97
N LEU A 115 -2.53 -2.55 3.78
CA LEU A 115 -3.04 -1.63 2.77
C LEU A 115 -3.22 -0.23 3.36
N TRP A 116 -3.15 0.74 2.48
CA TRP A 116 -3.37 2.14 2.78
C TRP A 116 -4.42 2.68 1.83
N ASN A 117 -5.51 3.23 2.38
CA ASN A 117 -6.41 4.07 1.63
C ASN A 117 -5.88 5.51 1.71
N ILE A 118 -5.58 6.10 0.56
CA ILE A 118 -5.11 7.48 0.44
C ILE A 118 -6.09 8.18 -0.51
N ASP A 119 -6.92 9.08 0.05
CA ASP A 119 -8.02 9.78 -0.66
C ASP A 119 -8.88 8.88 -1.55
N GLY A 120 -9.20 7.67 -1.08
CA GLY A 120 -10.04 6.71 -1.79
C GLY A 120 -9.29 5.70 -2.65
N SER A 121 -8.03 5.97 -3.00
CA SER A 121 -7.17 5.05 -3.76
C SER A 121 -6.45 4.07 -2.84
N LEU A 122 -6.21 2.85 -3.33
CA LEU A 122 -5.52 1.81 -2.58
C LEU A 122 -4.02 1.85 -2.85
N PHE A 123 -3.24 1.75 -1.79
CA PHE A 123 -1.78 1.77 -1.82
C PHE A 123 -1.20 0.67 -0.94
N VAL A 124 0.05 0.32 -1.22
CA VAL A 124 0.88 -0.49 -0.35
C VAL A 124 2.27 0.14 -0.21
N GLU A 125 2.97 -0.10 0.90
CA GLU A 125 4.37 0.30 1.00
C GLU A 125 5.21 -0.34 -0.11
N SER A 126 6.04 0.42 -0.83
CA SER A 126 6.86 -0.03 -1.96
C SER A 126 7.73 -1.25 -1.66
N LYS A 127 8.12 -1.44 -0.39
CA LYS A 127 8.87 -2.62 0.09
C LYS A 127 8.09 -3.95 0.00
N LEU A 128 6.78 -3.89 -0.24
CA LEU A 128 5.88 -5.04 -0.39
C LEU A 128 5.42 -5.21 -1.84
N LYS A 129 5.97 -4.44 -2.80
CA LYS A 129 5.55 -4.47 -4.21
C LYS A 129 5.62 -5.87 -4.82
N GLN A 130 6.59 -6.67 -4.40
CA GLN A 130 6.81 -8.06 -4.85
C GLN A 130 5.65 -9.00 -4.51
N ASN A 131 4.76 -8.62 -3.58
CA ASN A 131 3.59 -9.42 -3.22
C ASN A 131 2.42 -9.22 -4.20
N TYR A 132 2.56 -8.30 -5.17
CA TYR A 132 1.50 -7.95 -6.11
C TYR A 132 1.98 -8.18 -7.54
N LYS A 133 1.08 -8.70 -8.38
CA LYS A 133 1.38 -8.86 -9.80
C LYS A 133 1.57 -7.48 -10.43
N TYR A 134 2.67 -7.31 -11.14
CA TYR A 134 2.92 -6.14 -11.97
C TYR A 134 2.39 -6.41 -13.38
N ILE A 135 1.58 -5.50 -13.92
CA ILE A 135 1.06 -5.59 -15.28
C ILE A 135 1.33 -4.27 -15.98
N GLU A 136 2.07 -4.35 -17.08
CA GLU A 136 2.33 -3.22 -17.98
C GLU A 136 1.39 -3.31 -19.18
N GLN A 137 0.76 -2.19 -19.51
CA GLN A 137 -0.10 -2.09 -20.69
C GLN A 137 0.77 -2.04 -21.95
N PRO A 138 0.49 -2.84 -22.98
CA PRO A 138 1.18 -2.73 -24.27
C PRO A 138 0.83 -1.41 -24.97
N CYS A 139 1.85 -0.71 -25.45
CA CYS A 139 1.70 0.53 -26.22
C CYS A 139 1.48 0.21 -27.71
N ILE A 140 0.52 0.86 -28.38
CA ILE A 140 0.25 0.64 -29.82
C ILE A 140 1.43 1.04 -30.73
N GLU A 141 2.34 1.85 -30.21
CA GLU A 141 3.57 2.27 -30.89
C GLU A 141 4.65 1.16 -30.88
N CYS A 142 4.54 0.23 -29.94
CA CYS A 142 5.51 -0.87 -29.75
C CYS A 142 4.91 -2.25 -30.02
N PHE A 143 3.58 -2.36 -30.10
CA PHE A 143 2.82 -3.60 -30.23
C PHE A 143 1.76 -3.45 -31.32
N SER A 144 1.36 -4.58 -31.91
CA SER A 144 0.30 -4.60 -32.90
C SER A 144 -1.04 -4.18 -32.30
N LYS A 145 -1.92 -3.62 -33.14
CA LYS A 145 -3.29 -3.25 -32.73
C LYS A 145 -4.05 -4.45 -32.14
N GLU A 146 -3.80 -5.65 -32.64
CA GLU A 146 -4.39 -6.91 -32.16
C GLU A 146 -3.95 -7.24 -30.72
N GLU A 147 -2.66 -7.09 -30.40
CA GLU A 147 -2.13 -7.28 -29.03
C GLU A 147 -2.67 -6.25 -28.03
N CYS A 148 -2.84 -5.00 -28.47
CA CYS A 148 -3.48 -3.96 -27.66
C CYS A 148 -4.99 -4.22 -27.47
N ASP A 149 -5.70 -4.65 -28.52
CA ASP A 149 -7.14 -4.93 -28.49
C ASP A 149 -7.46 -6.17 -27.64
N ASP A 150 -6.63 -7.21 -27.68
CA ASP A 150 -6.82 -8.44 -26.89
C ASP A 150 -6.54 -8.22 -25.40
N PHE A 151 -5.64 -7.30 -25.06
CA PHE A 151 -5.47 -6.84 -23.67
C PHE A 151 -6.74 -6.19 -23.13
N GLY A 152 -7.46 -5.41 -23.97
CA GLY A 152 -8.74 -4.77 -23.63
C GLY A 152 -9.97 -5.68 -23.70
N LYS A 153 -9.96 -6.74 -24.52
CA LYS A 153 -11.07 -7.71 -24.62
C LYS A 153 -11.16 -8.62 -23.40
N ASN A 154 -10.04 -9.02 -22.83
CA ASN A 154 -10.02 -9.72 -21.54
C ASN A 154 -10.59 -8.85 -20.40
N ASP A 155 -10.54 -7.51 -20.51
CA ASP A 155 -11.14 -6.59 -19.54
C ASP A 155 -12.64 -6.33 -19.75
N SER A 156 -13.16 -6.43 -20.97
CA SER A 156 -14.55 -6.08 -21.31
C SER A 156 -15.50 -7.27 -21.33
N VAL A 157 -15.02 -8.48 -21.65
CA VAL A 157 -15.83 -9.72 -21.60
C VAL A 157 -16.19 -10.09 -20.16
N GLU A 158 -15.33 -9.76 -19.19
CA GLU A 158 -15.58 -10.06 -17.77
C GLU A 158 -16.45 -9.02 -17.04
N ARG A 159 -16.45 -7.75 -17.46
CA ARG A 159 -17.40 -6.74 -16.94
C ARG A 159 -18.86 -7.13 -17.21
N ARG A 160 -19.15 -7.79 -18.34
CA ARG A 160 -20.50 -8.31 -18.66
C ARG A 160 -20.90 -9.53 -17.83
N LYS A 161 -19.95 -10.30 -17.30
CA LYS A 161 -20.25 -11.48 -16.45
C LYS A 161 -20.55 -11.12 -15.00
N LEU A 162 -20.25 -9.90 -14.57
CA LEU A 162 -20.42 -9.44 -13.18
C LEU A 162 -21.58 -8.45 -12.98
N GLY A 163 -22.48 -8.29 -13.96
CA GLY A 163 -23.78 -7.64 -13.78
C GLY A 163 -23.71 -6.28 -13.10
N PHE A 164 -23.20 -5.29 -13.82
CA PHE A 164 -23.66 -3.91 -13.66
C PHE A 164 -24.69 -3.62 -14.75
#